data_AF-A0A2N1RZS8-F1
#
_entry.id   AF-A0A2N1RZS8-F1
#
_cell.length_a   1.000
_cell.length_b   1.000
_cell.length_c   1.000
_cell.angle_alpha   90.00
_cell.angle_beta   90.00
_cell.angle_gamma   90.00
#
_symmetry.space_group_name_H-M   'P 1'
#
loop_
_entity.id
_entity.type
_entity.pdbx_description
1 polymer ?
#
loop_
_entity_poly.entity_id
_entity_poly.type
_entity_poly.pdbx_seq_one_letter_code
_entity_poly.pdbx_strand_id
1 'polypeptide(L)'
;MATYSFGKLQIDPATNPSVLDTGTWDAEKIASLCKKLPTSFYEEIVQRSNGRQTDPNPVAQEISCHTASVALHGGAVYGMLEFADKQTAFVMIGSEVQDILDQAILTTNGPDNKKVV
;
A
#
# COMPACT_ATOMS: atom_id res chain seq x y z
N MET A 1 -7.44 5.92 30.50
CA MET A 1 -7.21 6.05 29.05
C MET A 1 -8.40 6.76 28.45
N ALA A 2 -8.20 7.64 27.46
CA ALA A 2 -9.27 8.42 26.86
C ALA A 2 -9.99 7.60 25.77
N THR A 3 -11.32 7.65 25.76
CA THR A 3 -12.17 7.10 24.69
C THR A 3 -12.26 8.12 23.56
N TYR A 4 -12.02 7.71 22.32
CA TYR A 4 -12.05 8.57 21.13
C TYR A 4 -13.37 8.36 20.38
N SER A 5 -13.97 9.44 19.88
CA SER A 5 -15.23 9.38 19.12
C SER A 5 -15.04 9.96 17.73
N PHE A 6 -15.35 9.17 16.70
CA PHE A 6 -15.32 9.55 15.28
C PHE A 6 -16.70 9.27 14.66
N GLY A 7 -17.57 10.29 14.66
CA GLY A 7 -18.95 10.13 14.20
C GLY A 7 -19.72 9.13 15.05
N LYS A 8 -20.12 7.99 14.48
CA LYS A 8 -20.79 6.88 15.21
C LYS A 8 -19.81 5.87 15.79
N LEU A 9 -18.52 5.96 15.45
CA LEU A 9 -17.50 5.04 15.93
C LEU A 9 -16.96 5.54 17.27
N GLN A 10 -17.12 4.72 18.31
CA GLN A 10 -16.55 4.95 19.62
C GLN A 10 -15.39 3.95 19.82
N ILE A 11 -14.18 4.48 19.94
CA ILE A 11 -12.96 3.71 20.12
C ILE A 11 -12.55 3.83 21.58
N ASP A 12 -12.66 2.73 22.30
CA ASP A 12 -12.08 2.59 23.63
C ASP A 12 -10.84 1.68 23.55
N PRO A 13 -9.62 2.25 23.68
CA PRO A 13 -8.38 1.49 23.64
C PRO A 13 -8.27 0.39 24.72
N ALA A 14 -9.03 0.50 25.82
CA ALA A 14 -9.02 -0.52 26.88
C ALA A 14 -9.82 -1.78 26.50
N THR A 15 -10.80 -1.64 25.60
CA THR A 15 -11.64 -2.75 25.13
C THR A 15 -11.27 -3.23 23.73
N ASN A 16 -10.66 -2.37 22.91
CA ASN A 16 -10.17 -2.67 21.56
C ASN A 16 -8.75 -2.11 21.34
N PRO A 17 -7.73 -2.69 21.99
CA PRO A 17 -6.34 -2.21 21.90
C PRO A 17 -5.79 -2.23 20.47
N SER A 18 -6.30 -3.12 19.62
CA SER A 18 -5.93 -3.26 18.20
C SER A 18 -6.29 -2.04 17.33
N VAL A 19 -7.18 -1.16 17.80
CA VAL A 19 -7.72 -0.06 16.98
C VAL A 19 -6.79 1.15 16.92
N LEU A 20 -5.83 1.27 17.84
CA LEU A 20 -4.94 2.45 17.94
C LEU A 20 -3.49 2.13 18.32
N ASP A 21 -3.03 0.88 18.20
CA ASP A 21 -1.61 0.57 18.39
C ASP A 21 -0.81 0.86 17.11
N THR A 22 -0.59 2.14 16.83
CA THR A 22 0.38 2.57 15.80
C THR A 22 1.82 2.54 16.33
N GLY A 23 2.02 2.23 17.61
CA GLY A 23 3.35 2.18 18.24
C GLY A 23 4.15 0.93 17.87
N THR A 24 3.46 -0.11 17.43
CA THR A 24 4.06 -1.34 16.88
C THR A 24 4.20 -1.33 15.36
N TRP A 25 3.79 -0.24 14.70
CA TRP A 25 3.93 -0.10 13.25
C TRP A 25 5.40 0.20 12.88
N ASP A 26 6.01 -0.72 12.14
CA ASP A 26 7.41 -0.66 11.74
C ASP A 26 7.52 -0.43 10.23
N ALA A 27 7.50 0.85 9.85
CA ALA A 27 7.55 1.27 8.45
C ALA A 27 8.86 0.85 7.75
N GLU A 28 9.99 0.83 8.47
CA GLU A 28 11.28 0.43 7.90
C GLU A 28 11.31 -1.06 7.59
N LYS A 29 10.79 -1.89 8.50
CA LYS A 29 10.61 -3.33 8.28
C LYS A 29 9.68 -3.59 7.10
N ILE A 30 8.53 -2.91 7.04
CA ILE A 30 7.57 -3.03 5.93
C ILE A 30 8.25 -2.67 4.59
N ALA A 31 8.94 -1.53 4.52
CA ALA A 31 9.63 -1.10 3.31
C ALA A 31 10.73 -2.09 2.89
N SER A 32 11.47 -2.64 3.85
CA SER A 32 12.51 -3.66 3.62
C SER A 32 11.91 -4.97 3.08
N LEU A 33 10.77 -5.39 3.61
CA LEU A 33 10.04 -6.58 3.15
C LEU A 33 9.49 -6.38 1.73
N CYS A 34 8.87 -5.23 1.44
CA CYS A 34 8.38 -4.92 0.10
C CYS A 34 9.49 -4.95 -0.97
N LYS A 35 10.72 -4.52 -0.63
CA LYS A 35 11.87 -4.58 -1.56
C LYS A 35 12.37 -6.00 -1.86
N LYS A 36 12.05 -6.97 -1.00
CA LYS A 36 12.46 -8.39 -1.14
C LYS A 36 11.40 -9.24 -1.86
N LEU A 37 10.21 -8.68 -2.07
CA LEU A 37 9.15 -9.36 -2.80
C LEU A 37 9.53 -9.52 -4.28
N PRO A 38 9.21 -10.67 -4.88
CA PRO A 38 9.51 -10.92 -6.28
C PRO A 38 8.65 -10.03 -7.19
N THR A 39 9.19 -9.59 -8.32
CA THR A 39 8.46 -8.79 -9.31
C THR A 39 7.18 -9.48 -9.77
N SER A 40 7.19 -10.81 -9.90
CA SER A 40 6.04 -11.62 -10.30
C SER A 40 4.83 -11.45 -9.37
N PHE A 41 5.05 -11.17 -8.07
CA PHE A 41 3.97 -10.89 -7.13
C PHE A 41 3.26 -9.58 -7.45
N TYR A 42 4.01 -8.54 -7.81
CA TYR A 42 3.43 -7.25 -8.19
C TYR A 42 2.73 -7.31 -9.55
N GLU A 43 3.30 -8.05 -10.51
CA GLU A 43 2.67 -8.32 -11.81
C GLU A 43 1.32 -9.03 -11.64
N GLU A 44 1.26 -10.03 -10.76
CA GLU A 44 0.03 -10.75 -10.44
C GLU A 44 -1.04 -9.81 -9.85
N ILE A 45 -0.66 -8.88 -8.97
CA ILE A 45 -1.60 -7.89 -8.42
C ILE A 45 -2.12 -6.95 -9.52
N VAL A 46 -1.23 -6.48 -10.41
CA VAL A 46 -1.62 -5.59 -11.52
C VAL A 46 -2.57 -6.31 -12.47
N GLN A 47 -2.30 -7.57 -12.85
CA GLN A 47 -3.20 -8.36 -13.70
C GLN A 47 -4.60 -8.52 -13.07
N ARG A 48 -4.65 -8.67 -11.75
CA ARG A 48 -5.89 -8.84 -10.99
C ARG A 48 -6.62 -7.53 -10.69
N SER A 49 -5.98 -6.37 -10.88
CA SER A 49 -6.63 -5.05 -10.72
C SER A 49 -7.84 -4.85 -11.64
N ASN A 50 -7.86 -5.54 -12.79
CA ASN A 50 -8.94 -5.54 -13.77
C ASN A 50 -9.89 -6.76 -13.64
N GLY A 51 -9.65 -7.65 -12.68
CA GLY A 51 -10.30 -8.95 -12.54
C GLY A 51 -11.53 -8.97 -11.61
N ARG A 52 -12.15 -10.15 -11.45
CA ARG A 52 -13.29 -10.35 -10.54
C ARG A 52 -12.80 -10.63 -9.11
N GLN A 53 -13.49 -10.07 -8.10
CA GLN A 53 -13.18 -10.19 -6.66
C GLN A 53 -13.16 -11.63 -6.07
N THR A 54 -13.43 -12.66 -6.87
CA THR A 54 -13.57 -14.05 -6.41
C THR A 54 -12.26 -14.84 -6.40
N ASP A 55 -11.19 -14.31 -7.00
CA ASP A 55 -9.91 -15.01 -7.04
C ASP A 55 -9.17 -14.90 -5.69
N PRO A 56 -8.48 -15.97 -5.25
CA PRO A 56 -7.75 -15.96 -3.99
C PRO A 56 -6.67 -14.88 -3.98
N ASN A 57 -6.47 -14.21 -2.85
CA ASN A 57 -5.46 -13.16 -2.67
C ASN A 57 -4.05 -13.64 -3.12
N PRO A 58 -3.30 -12.84 -3.92
CA PRO A 58 -1.88 -13.10 -4.18
C PRO A 58 -1.11 -13.19 -2.87
N VAL A 59 -0.19 -14.16 -2.76
CA VAL A 59 0.64 -14.37 -1.57
C VAL A 59 2.10 -14.59 -1.98
N ALA A 60 3.01 -13.90 -1.31
CA ALA A 60 4.45 -14.11 -1.43
C ALA A 60 5.14 -13.91 -0.07
N GLN A 61 5.98 -14.85 0.33
CA GLN A 61 6.79 -14.77 1.57
C GLN A 61 5.97 -14.33 2.81
N GLU A 62 4.80 -14.93 3.00
CA GLU A 62 3.85 -14.62 4.10
C GLU A 62 3.20 -13.22 4.05
N ILE A 63 3.36 -12.52 2.93
CA ILE A 63 2.67 -11.25 2.64
C ILE A 63 1.54 -11.55 1.67
N SER A 64 0.34 -11.10 2.01
CA SER A 64 -0.84 -11.26 1.16
C SER A 64 -1.34 -9.92 0.65
N CYS A 65 -1.77 -9.87 -0.61
CA CYS A 65 -2.46 -8.72 -1.16
C CYS A 65 -3.97 -8.95 -1.17
N HIS A 66 -4.71 -8.09 -0.49
CA HIS A 66 -6.17 -8.12 -0.47
C HIS A 66 -6.72 -7.66 -1.83
N THR A 67 -7.07 -8.58 -2.72
CA THR A 67 -7.51 -8.27 -4.10
C THR A 67 -8.72 -7.34 -4.14
N ALA A 68 -9.63 -7.47 -3.18
CA ALA A 68 -10.80 -6.60 -3.05
C ALA A 68 -10.44 -5.13 -2.75
N SER A 69 -9.22 -4.86 -2.29
CA SER A 69 -8.70 -3.50 -2.05
C SER A 69 -7.85 -2.95 -3.19
N VAL A 70 -7.62 -3.74 -4.24
CA VAL A 70 -6.81 -3.33 -5.39
C VAL A 70 -7.64 -2.39 -6.26
N ALA A 71 -7.07 -1.23 -6.58
CA ALA A 71 -7.75 -0.22 -7.39
C ALA A 71 -6.75 0.54 -8.28
N LEU A 72 -7.19 0.86 -9.50
CA LEU A 72 -6.50 1.78 -10.40
C LEU A 72 -7.00 3.22 -10.13
N HIS A 73 -6.10 4.12 -9.77
CA HIS A 73 -6.42 5.52 -9.53
C HIS A 73 -5.30 6.44 -10.06
N GLY A 74 -5.64 7.44 -10.87
CA GLY A 74 -4.65 8.39 -11.41
C GLY A 74 -3.56 7.72 -12.26
N GLY A 75 -3.88 6.62 -12.94
CA GLY A 75 -2.92 5.81 -13.68
C GLY A 75 -2.09 4.87 -12.81
N ALA A 76 -2.21 4.89 -11.48
CA ALA A 76 -1.45 4.00 -10.60
C ALA A 76 -2.30 2.90 -9.97
N VAL A 77 -1.73 1.70 -9.84
CA VAL A 77 -2.34 0.56 -9.15
C VAL A 77 -1.97 0.62 -7.67
N TYR A 78 -2.98 0.62 -6.82
CA TYR A 78 -2.85 0.60 -5.37
C TYR A 78 -3.39 -0.71 -4.81
N GLY A 79 -2.90 -1.13 -3.64
CA GLY A 79 -3.41 -2.31 -2.96
C GLY A 79 -3.10 -2.39 -1.46
N MET A 80 -3.98 -3.09 -0.76
CA MET A 80 -3.90 -3.66 0.59
C MET A 80 -2.84 -4.74 0.77
N LEU A 81 -1.69 -4.52 1.39
CA LEU A 81 -0.81 -5.63 1.84
C LEU A 81 -1.03 -5.94 3.32
N GLU A 82 -1.04 -7.22 3.67
CA GLU A 82 -1.00 -7.74 5.04
C GLU A 82 0.26 -8.59 5.23
N PHE A 83 1.03 -8.29 6.26
CA PHE A 83 2.29 -8.94 6.60
C PHE A 83 2.09 -10.05 7.66
N ALA A 84 3.09 -10.91 7.87
CA ALA A 84 3.02 -12.03 8.81
C ALA A 84 2.66 -11.63 10.25
N ASP A 85 3.07 -10.44 10.68
CA ASP A 85 2.79 -9.86 11.99
C ASP A 85 1.45 -9.10 12.05
N LYS A 86 0.61 -9.23 11.03
CA LYS A 86 -0.69 -8.58 10.89
C LYS A 86 -0.65 -7.06 10.76
N GLN A 87 0.55 -6.49 10.57
CA GLN A 87 0.64 -5.13 10.06
C GLN A 87 0.02 -5.08 8.67
N THR A 88 -0.60 -3.95 8.34
CA THR A 88 -1.12 -3.69 7.00
C THR A 88 -0.52 -2.42 6.44
N ALA A 89 -0.31 -2.39 5.13
CA ALA A 89 0.18 -1.22 4.43
C ALA A 89 -0.57 -1.02 3.12
N PHE A 90 -1.01 0.21 2.86
CA PHE A 90 -1.44 0.63 1.54
C PHE A 90 -0.21 0.97 0.70
N VAL A 91 -0.03 0.27 -0.41
CA VAL A 91 1.12 0.45 -1.30
C VAL A 91 0.66 0.86 -2.70
N MET A 92 1.49 1.69 -3.34
CA MET A 92 1.43 1.92 -4.78
C MET A 92 2.36 0.92 -5.46
N ILE A 93 1.80 0.11 -6.36
CA ILE A 93 2.46 -1.07 -6.96
C ILE A 93 3.09 -0.73 -8.30
N GLY A 94 2.50 0.23 -9.02
CA GLY A 94 3.01 0.70 -10.30
C GLY A 94 2.11 1.78 -10.88
N SER A 95 2.56 2.38 -11.97
CA SER A 95 1.80 3.34 -12.75
C SER A 95 1.72 2.89 -14.21
N GLU A 96 0.52 2.83 -14.77
CA GLU A 96 0.22 2.94 -16.19
C GLU A 96 0.55 4.35 -16.72
N VAL A 97 1.73 4.90 -16.38
CA VAL A 97 2.31 5.91 -17.27
C VAL A 97 2.71 5.13 -18.51
N GLN A 98 1.76 5.03 -19.42
CA GLN A 98 2.00 4.75 -20.82
C GLN A 98 3.04 5.79 -21.26
N ASP A 99 4.21 5.32 -21.68
CA ASP A 99 5.24 6.15 -22.29
C ASP A 99 4.57 7.03 -23.35
N ILE A 100 4.35 8.30 -23.03
CA ILE A 100 4.20 9.32 -24.06
C ILE A 100 5.64 9.60 -24.50
N LEU A 101 6.10 8.77 -25.45
CA LEU A 101 7.30 8.95 -26.26
C LEU A 101 8.65 8.83 -25.53
N ASP A 102 8.98 7.62 -25.05
CA ASP A 102 10.37 7.11 -25.01
C ASP A 102 11.43 8.07 -24.41
N GLN A 103 11.05 8.88 -23.41
CA GLN A 103 11.94 9.78 -22.70
C GLN A 103 11.68 9.73 -21.20
N ALA A 104 12.76 9.48 -20.45
CA ALA A 104 12.74 9.48 -18.99
C ALA A 104 12.33 10.85 -18.46
N ILE A 105 11.10 10.95 -17.93
CA ILE A 105 10.71 12.11 -17.11
C ILE A 105 11.34 11.92 -15.73
N LEU A 106 12.56 12.41 -15.58
CA LEU A 106 13.09 12.77 -14.28
C LEU A 106 12.28 13.96 -13.74
N THR A 107 11.27 13.68 -12.93
CA THR A 107 10.68 14.70 -12.04
C THR A 107 10.75 14.26 -10.59
N THR A 108 11.93 14.44 -10.02
CA THR A 108 12.07 14.67 -8.57
C THR A 108 11.57 16.08 -8.28
N ASN A 109 10.37 16.22 -7.72
CA ASN A 109 9.97 17.45 -7.05
C ASN A 109 9.88 17.15 -5.55
N GLY A 110 11.02 17.30 -4.87
CA GLY A 110 11.04 17.52 -3.43
C GLY A 110 10.52 18.91 -3.08
N PRO A 111 10.17 19.18 -1.80
CA PRO A 111 9.41 20.36 -1.39
C PRO A 111 10.24 21.65 -1.29
N ASP A 112 11.38 21.78 -1.97
CA ASP A 112 12.15 23.02 -1.98
C ASP A 112 12.38 23.53 -3.40
N ASN A 113 11.51 24.47 -3.74
CA ASN A 113 11.40 25.18 -5.00
C ASN A 113 12.58 26.15 -5.21
N LYS A 114 13.82 25.64 -5.36
CA LYS A 114 14.98 26.46 -5.72
C LYS A 114 15.50 26.09 -7.10
N LYS A 115 15.19 26.94 -8.08
CA LYS A 115 15.89 26.97 -9.36
C LYS A 115 17.35 27.39 -9.11
N VAL A 116 18.29 26.57 -9.56
CA VAL A 116 19.66 26.99 -9.78
C VAL A 116 19.86 27.06 -11.30
N VAL A 117 20.38 28.20 -11.75
CA VAL A 117 20.76 28.48 -13.14
C VAL A 117 22.00 27.67 -13.52
#